data_AF-A0A2U0AGD8-F1
#
_entry.id   AF-A0A2U0AGD8-F1
#
_cell.length_a   1.000
_cell.length_b   1.000
_cell.length_c   1.000
_cell.angle_alpha   90.00
_cell.angle_beta   90.00
_cell.angle_gamma   90.00
#
_symmetry.space_group_name_H-M   'P 1'
#
loop_
_entity.id
_entity.type
_entity.pdbx_description
1 polymer ?
#
loop_
_entity_poly.entity_id
_entity_poly.type
_entity_poly.pdbx_seq_one_letter_code
_entity_poly.pdbx_strand_id
1 'polypeptide(L)'
;MSVRKKETKRNKPTLTPRRREQSRREFLRATVLTAGVVGVSLLGFVPVIQGKAMRLRPPGALKTPDDEQQFFASCIKCGQCVQVCPVEAIKLADLPDGFGIGLPYIDARAQACDFSCDGLQCVLACPTGALTHDLDYPADTRMGFARLARPKACLAMQGKGFKGQARGPDYQGLLRYEEIDRWNPIAVADHPYDLELCD
;
A
#
# COMPACT_ATOMS: atom_id res chain seq x y z
N MET A 1 5.98 63.84 40.98
CA MET A 1 6.69 64.29 39.76
C MET A 1 6.74 63.12 38.78
N SER A 2 5.85 63.07 37.79
CA SER A 2 5.83 62.02 36.76
C SER A 2 6.25 62.64 35.43
N VAL A 3 7.45 62.33 34.96
CA VAL A 3 7.97 62.77 33.66
C VAL A 3 7.51 61.77 32.61
N ARG A 4 6.51 62.14 31.78
CA ARG A 4 6.13 61.37 30.60
C ARG A 4 7.21 61.51 29.53
N LYS A 5 7.92 60.42 29.23
CA LYS A 5 8.87 60.32 28.11
C LYS A 5 8.07 60.30 26.80
N LYS A 6 8.27 61.31 25.94
CA LYS A 6 7.61 61.42 24.63
C LYS A 6 8.37 60.53 23.65
N GLU A 7 7.78 59.41 23.22
CA GLU A 7 8.36 58.58 22.16
C GLU A 7 8.35 59.34 20.83
N THR A 8 9.53 59.55 20.26
CA THR A 8 9.71 60.13 18.93
C THR A 8 9.41 59.07 17.86
N LYS A 9 8.31 59.26 17.11
CA LYS A 9 8.00 58.46 15.93
C LYS A 9 9.12 58.63 14.89
N ARG A 10 9.93 57.60 14.72
CA ARG A 10 11.00 57.53 13.72
C ARG A 10 10.36 57.35 12.33
N ASN A 11 10.49 58.37 11.47
CA ASN A 11 9.98 58.31 10.09
C ASN A 11 10.74 57.23 9.31
N LYS A 12 9.99 56.29 8.70
CA LYS A 12 10.58 55.24 7.86
C LYS A 12 11.08 55.86 6.55
N PRO A 13 12.33 55.61 6.12
CA PRO A 13 12.85 56.14 4.87
C PRO A 13 12.03 55.61 3.68
N THR A 14 11.65 56.50 2.76
CA THR A 14 10.94 56.17 1.52
C THR A 14 11.89 55.48 0.54
N LEU A 15 11.53 54.26 0.12
CA LEU A 15 12.32 53.49 -0.84
C LEU A 15 12.28 54.13 -2.23
N THR A 16 13.42 54.09 -2.95
CA THR A 16 13.48 54.53 -4.35
C THR A 16 12.64 53.63 -5.26
N PRO A 17 12.10 54.14 -6.39
CA PRO A 17 11.24 53.37 -7.29
C PRO A 17 11.88 52.05 -7.76
N ARG A 18 13.18 52.09 -8.12
CA ARG A 18 13.96 50.91 -8.51
C ARG A 18 14.08 49.87 -7.37
N ARG A 19 14.33 50.31 -6.14
CA ARG A 19 14.37 49.40 -4.97
C ARG A 19 12.99 48.79 -4.69
N ARG A 20 11.91 49.56 -4.84
CA ARG A 20 10.53 49.07 -4.67
C ARG A 20 10.16 48.01 -5.70
N GLU A 21 10.58 48.18 -6.95
CA GLU A 21 10.38 47.20 -8.01
C GLU A 21 11.22 45.93 -7.78
N GLN A 22 12.48 46.08 -7.36
CA GLN A 22 13.36 44.96 -7.03
C GLN A 22 12.80 44.13 -5.85
N SER A 23 12.37 44.79 -4.76
CA SER A 23 11.73 44.09 -3.62
C SER A 23 10.42 43.40 -4.02
N ARG A 24 9.65 43.96 -4.96
CA ARG A 24 8.46 43.28 -5.52
C ARG A 24 8.82 42.00 -6.26
N ARG A 25 9.87 42.03 -7.11
CA ARG A 25 10.34 40.86 -7.87
C ARG A 25 10.89 39.78 -6.94
N GLU A 26 11.68 40.16 -5.94
CA GLU A 26 12.20 39.24 -4.93
C GLU A 26 11.07 38.60 -4.13
N PHE A 27 10.07 39.39 -3.70
CA PHE A 27 8.89 38.87 -3.02
C PHE A 27 8.12 37.87 -3.88
N LEU A 28 7.81 38.20 -5.14
CA LEU A 28 7.08 37.31 -6.04
C LEU A 28 7.84 35.99 -6.29
N ARG A 29 9.16 36.06 -6.50
CA ARG A 29 10.00 34.86 -6.67
C ARG A 29 9.98 34.00 -5.41
N ALA A 30 10.14 34.62 -4.23
CA ALA A 30 10.08 33.91 -2.96
C ALA A 30 8.71 33.26 -2.74
N THR A 31 7.60 33.96 -3.03
CA THR A 31 6.26 33.41 -2.88
C THR A 31 6.03 32.22 -3.81
N VAL A 32 6.42 32.32 -5.09
CA VAL A 32 6.25 31.23 -6.07
C VAL A 32 7.08 30.02 -5.67
N LEU A 33 8.33 30.21 -5.27
CA LEU A 33 9.20 29.11 -4.81
C LEU A 33 8.63 28.44 -3.57
N THR A 34 8.25 29.21 -2.55
CA THR A 34 7.68 28.66 -1.31
C THR A 34 6.38 27.92 -1.58
N ALA A 35 5.46 28.50 -2.37
CA ALA A 35 4.21 27.85 -2.74
C ALA A 35 4.45 26.58 -3.55
N GLY A 36 5.41 26.58 -4.47
CA GLY A 36 5.80 25.42 -5.26
C GLY A 36 6.35 24.29 -4.39
N VAL A 37 7.29 24.59 -3.49
CA VAL A 37 7.88 23.58 -2.58
C VAL A 37 6.81 22.99 -1.67
N VAL A 38 5.97 23.82 -1.06
CA VAL A 38 4.88 23.36 -0.20
C VAL A 38 3.88 22.52 -0.98
N GLY A 39 3.48 22.98 -2.17
CA GLY A 39 2.56 22.25 -3.04
C GLY A 39 3.07 20.86 -3.41
N VAL A 40 4.34 20.75 -3.82
CA VAL A 40 4.98 19.47 -4.15
C VAL A 40 5.08 18.57 -2.91
N SER A 41 5.45 19.13 -1.76
CA SER A 41 5.60 18.38 -0.51
C SER A 41 4.27 17.74 -0.06
N LEU A 42 3.14 18.34 -0.40
CA LEU A 42 1.81 17.85 -0.05
C LEU A 42 1.25 16.80 -1.03
N LEU A 43 1.90 16.53 -2.17
CA LEU A 43 1.41 15.55 -3.15
C LEU A 43 1.28 14.14 -2.57
N GLY A 44 2.11 13.77 -1.59
CA GLY A 44 2.02 12.47 -0.90
C GLY A 44 0.69 12.24 -0.16
N PHE A 45 -0.06 13.30 0.17
CA PHE A 45 -1.39 13.19 0.81
C PHE A 45 -2.52 12.90 -0.17
N VAL A 46 -2.32 13.12 -1.48
CA VAL A 46 -3.34 12.87 -2.51
C VAL A 46 -3.90 11.44 -2.46
N PRO A 47 -3.09 10.36 -2.44
CA PRO A 47 -3.62 8.99 -2.37
C PRO A 47 -4.36 8.68 -1.07
N VAL A 48 -3.98 9.31 0.04
CA VAL A 48 -4.66 9.18 1.34
C VAL A 48 -6.05 9.81 1.27
N ILE A 49 -6.15 11.04 0.75
CA ILE A 49 -7.44 11.75 0.60
C ILE A 49 -8.37 11.00 -0.36
N GLN A 50 -7.84 10.36 -1.40
CA GLN A 50 -8.63 9.57 -2.35
C GLN A 50 -9.13 8.23 -1.80
N GLY A 51 -8.78 7.84 -0.56
CA GLY A 51 -9.17 6.56 0.02
C GLY A 51 -8.52 5.34 -0.67
N LYS A 52 -7.52 5.55 -1.53
CA LYS A 52 -6.76 4.48 -2.21
C LYS A 52 -5.72 3.83 -1.30
N ALA A 53 -5.61 4.29 -0.06
CA ALA A 53 -4.64 3.79 0.93
C ALA A 53 -5.01 2.42 1.51
N MET A 54 -6.25 1.94 1.32
CA MET A 54 -6.71 0.63 1.79
C MET A 54 -6.10 -0.50 0.94
N ARG A 55 -4.87 -0.91 1.29
CA ARG A 55 -4.17 -2.01 0.64
C ARG A 55 -4.27 -3.28 1.48
N LEU A 56 -4.41 -4.42 0.82
CA LEU A 56 -4.33 -5.71 1.50
C LEU A 56 -2.89 -5.90 2.01
N ARG A 57 -2.72 -6.21 3.29
CA ARG A 57 -1.40 -6.43 3.91
C ARG A 57 -1.04 -7.92 3.93
N PRO A 58 0.26 -8.26 3.95
CA PRO A 58 0.71 -9.64 4.09
C PRO A 58 0.21 -10.34 5.37
N PRO A 59 0.32 -11.68 5.44
CA PRO A 59 0.06 -12.43 6.66
C PRO A 59 0.80 -11.87 7.86
N GLY A 60 0.12 -11.82 9.00
CA GLY A 60 0.71 -11.36 10.28
C GLY A 60 0.91 -9.85 10.41
N ALA A 61 0.56 -9.02 9.41
CA ALA A 61 0.74 -7.58 9.54
C ALA A 61 0.05 -6.99 10.79
N LEU A 62 0.81 -6.22 11.58
CA LEU A 62 0.33 -5.55 12.79
C LEU A 62 -0.70 -4.46 12.47
N LYS A 63 -1.96 -4.83 12.33
CA LYS A 63 -3.03 -3.88 12.02
C LYS A 63 -4.27 -4.13 12.84
N THR A 64 -4.99 -3.05 13.09
CA THR A 64 -6.41 -3.11 13.45
C THR A 64 -7.24 -2.82 12.18
N PRO A 65 -8.53 -3.14 12.16
CA PRO A 65 -9.40 -2.84 11.01
C PRO A 65 -9.41 -1.36 10.60
N ASP A 66 -9.13 -0.45 11.55
CA ASP A 66 -9.26 1.00 11.38
C ASP A 66 -7.91 1.76 11.48
N ASP A 67 -6.83 1.09 11.90
CA ASP A 67 -5.53 1.71 12.16
C ASP A 67 -4.35 0.80 11.77
N GLU A 68 -3.44 1.33 10.95
CA GLU A 68 -2.19 0.71 10.51
C GLU A 68 -0.95 1.39 11.12
N GLN A 69 -1.09 2.32 12.07
CA GLN A 69 0.04 3.07 12.63
C GLN A 69 1.16 2.18 13.18
N GLN A 70 0.80 1.12 13.90
CA GLN A 70 1.78 0.18 14.46
C GLN A 70 2.56 -0.53 13.35
N PHE A 71 1.88 -0.98 12.30
CA PHE A 71 2.55 -1.55 11.12
C PHE A 71 3.54 -0.56 10.50
N PHE A 72 3.14 0.71 10.32
CA PHE A 72 3.95 1.74 9.70
C PHE A 72 5.18 2.10 10.55
N ALA A 73 5.03 2.10 11.87
CA ALA A 73 6.11 2.38 12.82
C ALA A 73 7.11 1.21 12.90
N SER A 74 6.62 -0.04 12.87
CA SER A 74 7.46 -1.23 13.00
C SER A 74 8.14 -1.64 11.70
N CYS A 75 7.55 -1.35 10.54
CA CYS A 75 8.11 -1.76 9.25
C CYS A 75 9.28 -0.87 8.83
N ILE A 76 10.49 -1.44 8.81
CA ILE A 76 11.71 -0.77 8.35
C ILE A 76 11.92 -0.81 6.83
N LYS A 77 10.93 -1.31 6.07
CA LYS A 77 10.93 -1.32 4.59
C LYS A 77 12.13 -2.05 3.98
N CYS A 78 12.57 -3.14 4.63
CA CYS A 78 13.74 -3.91 4.21
C CYS A 78 13.51 -4.84 3.01
N GLY A 79 12.25 -5.10 2.63
CA GLY A 79 11.91 -5.92 1.46
C GLY A 79 12.10 -7.43 1.64
N GLN A 80 12.53 -7.92 2.80
CA GLN A 80 12.77 -9.36 3.02
C GLN A 80 11.52 -10.21 2.77
N CYS A 81 10.35 -9.75 3.21
CA CYS A 81 9.07 -10.42 2.95
C CYS A 81 8.75 -10.60 1.46
N VAL A 82 9.21 -9.68 0.60
CA VAL A 82 9.05 -9.79 -0.87
C VAL A 82 9.99 -10.84 -1.43
N GLN A 83 11.25 -10.84 -0.98
CA GLN A 83 12.28 -11.76 -1.48
C GLN A 83 11.99 -13.22 -1.15
N VAL A 84 11.41 -13.48 0.02
CA VAL A 84 11.09 -14.85 0.48
C VAL A 84 9.71 -15.32 0.06
N CYS A 85 8.88 -14.50 -0.61
CA CYS A 85 7.55 -14.90 -1.00
C CYS A 85 7.62 -15.74 -2.29
N PRO A 86 7.46 -17.08 -2.25
CA PRO A 86 7.62 -17.91 -3.44
C PRO A 86 6.55 -17.57 -4.49
N VAL A 87 5.37 -17.14 -4.05
CA VAL A 87 4.24 -16.83 -4.94
C VAL A 87 4.21 -15.39 -5.44
N GLU A 88 5.23 -14.59 -5.11
CA GLU A 88 5.38 -13.21 -5.57
C GLU A 88 4.13 -12.32 -5.33
N ALA A 89 3.34 -12.67 -4.32
CA ALA A 89 2.11 -11.95 -3.99
C ALA A 89 2.37 -10.61 -3.31
N ILE A 90 3.52 -10.48 -2.63
CA ILE A 90 3.89 -9.30 -1.85
C ILE A 90 4.68 -8.33 -2.72
N LYS A 91 4.23 -7.08 -2.80
CA LYS A 91 4.90 -5.98 -3.50
C LYS A 91 5.18 -4.85 -2.52
N LEU A 92 6.22 -4.05 -2.78
CA LEU A 92 6.44 -2.80 -2.05
C LEU A 92 5.71 -1.67 -2.76
N ALA A 93 5.02 -0.84 -1.98
CA ALA A 93 4.43 0.39 -2.48
C ALA A 93 5.52 1.35 -2.97
N ASP A 94 5.25 2.06 -4.06
CA ASP A 94 6.18 2.97 -4.74
C ASP A 94 5.75 4.45 -4.56
N LEU A 95 6.51 5.40 -5.10
CA LEU A 95 6.28 6.85 -5.00
C LEU A 95 4.81 7.28 -5.22
N PRO A 96 4.06 6.74 -6.22
CA PRO A 96 2.66 7.11 -6.43
C PRO A 96 1.73 6.75 -5.28
N ASP A 97 2.16 5.84 -4.40
CA ASP A 97 1.38 5.33 -3.29
C ASP A 97 1.39 6.25 -2.06
N GLY A 98 2.26 7.27 -2.06
CA GLY A 98 2.30 8.34 -1.05
C GLY A 98 2.65 7.84 0.35
N PHE A 99 1.80 8.12 1.34
CA PHE A 99 1.99 7.65 2.71
C PHE A 99 1.82 6.12 2.80
N GLY A 100 2.92 5.43 2.56
CA GLY A 100 2.98 3.98 2.46
C GLY A 100 4.10 3.48 1.57
N ILE A 101 4.85 4.37 0.89
CA ILE A 101 6.05 4.02 0.12
C ILE A 101 6.95 3.07 0.90
N GLY A 102 7.33 1.96 0.25
CA GLY A 102 8.17 0.90 0.79
C GLY A 102 7.48 -0.04 1.79
N LEU A 103 6.20 0.18 2.13
CA LEU A 103 5.43 -0.80 2.89
C LEU A 103 4.94 -1.92 1.98
N PRO A 104 4.96 -3.18 2.46
CA PRO A 104 4.50 -4.28 1.66
C PRO A 104 2.96 -4.31 1.59
N TYR A 105 2.46 -4.76 0.44
CA TYR A 105 1.04 -4.97 0.17
C TYR A 105 0.83 -6.12 -0.81
N ILE A 106 -0.40 -6.59 -0.93
CA ILE A 106 -0.83 -7.63 -1.87
C ILE A 106 -1.89 -7.03 -2.80
N ASP A 107 -1.71 -7.21 -4.11
CA ASP A 107 -2.77 -6.99 -5.10
C ASP A 107 -3.39 -8.34 -5.47
N ALA A 108 -4.40 -8.74 -4.69
CA ALA A 108 -5.02 -10.06 -4.79
C ALA A 108 -5.71 -10.33 -6.13
N ARG A 109 -5.95 -9.32 -6.97
CA ARG A 109 -6.51 -9.52 -8.31
C ARG A 109 -5.44 -9.85 -9.34
N ALA A 110 -4.23 -9.33 -9.16
CA ALA A 110 -3.09 -9.61 -10.02
C ALA A 110 -2.40 -10.92 -9.60
N GLN A 111 -2.07 -11.05 -8.32
CA GLN A 111 -1.48 -12.27 -7.75
C GLN A 111 -1.91 -12.39 -6.29
N ALA A 112 -2.64 -13.45 -5.96
CA ALA A 112 -3.11 -13.70 -4.61
C ALA A 112 -2.05 -14.39 -3.75
N CYS A 113 -2.13 -14.21 -2.43
CA CYS A 113 -1.44 -15.09 -1.50
C CYS A 113 -2.31 -16.36 -1.36
N ASP A 114 -1.81 -17.46 -1.89
CA ASP A 114 -2.44 -18.79 -1.91
C ASP A 114 -1.92 -19.72 -0.80
N PHE A 115 -1.04 -19.20 0.08
CA PHE A 115 -0.38 -19.96 1.14
C PHE A 115 0.42 -21.17 0.66
N SER A 116 0.85 -21.22 -0.61
CA SER A 116 1.71 -22.31 -1.09
C SER A 116 3.10 -22.34 -0.44
N CYS A 117 3.49 -21.30 0.31
CA CYS A 117 4.74 -21.28 1.08
C CYS A 117 4.68 -22.16 2.33
N ASP A 118 5.77 -22.89 2.61
CA ASP A 118 5.93 -23.62 3.87
C ASP A 118 6.12 -22.64 5.04
N GLY A 119 5.14 -22.55 5.93
CA GLY A 119 5.29 -21.88 7.24
C GLY A 119 5.38 -20.36 7.20
N LEU A 120 4.59 -19.68 6.35
CA LEU A 120 4.49 -18.21 6.31
C LEU A 120 5.86 -17.52 6.27
N GLN A 121 6.72 -17.91 5.32
CA GLN A 121 8.11 -17.46 5.20
C GLN A 121 8.28 -15.93 5.32
N CYS A 122 7.32 -15.15 4.81
CA CYS A 122 7.30 -13.70 4.93
C CYS A 122 7.30 -13.20 6.39
N VAL A 123 6.55 -13.86 7.28
CA VAL A 123 6.48 -13.59 8.72
C VAL A 123 7.83 -13.90 9.37
N LEU A 124 8.36 -15.11 9.13
CA LEU A 124 9.65 -15.54 9.66
C LEU A 124 10.81 -14.64 9.24
N ALA A 125 10.77 -14.13 8.00
CA ALA A 125 11.79 -13.23 7.47
C ALA A 125 11.63 -11.78 7.95
N CYS A 126 10.56 -11.42 8.66
CA CYS A 126 10.35 -10.05 9.15
C CYS A 126 11.21 -9.81 10.40
N PRO A 127 12.27 -8.98 10.34
CA PRO A 127 13.20 -8.83 11.46
C PRO A 127 12.66 -7.95 12.59
N THR A 128 11.62 -7.14 12.33
CA THR A 128 11.08 -6.17 13.29
C THR A 128 9.77 -6.60 13.93
N GLY A 129 9.21 -7.74 13.54
CA GLY A 129 7.88 -8.15 13.96
C GLY A 129 6.75 -7.29 13.40
N ALA A 130 7.01 -6.47 12.36
CA ALA A 130 5.94 -5.77 11.63
C ALA A 130 4.92 -6.75 11.03
N LEU A 131 5.39 -7.95 10.69
CA LEU A 131 4.57 -9.14 10.57
C LEU A 131 4.78 -9.96 11.85
N THR A 132 3.74 -10.16 12.64
CA THR A 132 3.81 -10.81 13.95
C THR A 132 4.25 -12.27 13.82
N HIS A 133 5.19 -12.67 14.69
CA HIS A 133 5.65 -14.05 14.82
C HIS A 133 4.70 -14.93 15.65
N ASP A 134 3.62 -14.36 16.20
CA ASP A 134 2.58 -15.11 16.93
C ASP A 134 1.67 -15.93 15.98
N LEU A 135 1.99 -15.98 14.69
CA LEU A 135 1.21 -16.64 13.66
C LEU A 135 1.97 -17.85 13.11
N ASP A 136 1.61 -19.03 13.62
CA ASP A 136 2.27 -20.30 13.27
C ASP A 136 1.68 -20.95 12.01
N TYR A 137 0.37 -20.83 11.79
CA TYR A 137 -0.33 -21.51 10.70
C TYR A 137 -1.03 -20.54 9.74
N PRO A 138 -1.05 -20.84 8.42
CA PRO A 138 -1.86 -20.10 7.45
C PRO A 138 -3.33 -19.96 7.83
N ALA A 139 -3.93 -20.99 8.45
CA ALA A 139 -5.34 -21.00 8.84
C ALA A 139 -5.68 -19.95 9.90
N ASP A 140 -4.71 -19.54 10.72
CA ASP A 140 -4.90 -18.55 11.79
C ASP A 140 -4.76 -17.11 11.28
N THR A 141 -4.37 -16.95 10.01
CA THR A 141 -4.08 -15.62 9.47
C THR A 141 -5.36 -14.83 9.20
N ARG A 142 -5.32 -13.54 9.51
CA ARG A 142 -6.40 -12.60 9.20
C ARG A 142 -5.86 -11.42 8.40
N MET A 143 -5.72 -11.62 7.10
CA MET A 143 -5.28 -10.55 6.19
C MET A 143 -6.41 -9.61 5.78
N GLY A 144 -7.65 -10.08 5.72
CA GLY A 144 -8.80 -9.29 5.31
C GLY A 144 -10.03 -10.16 5.09
N PHE A 145 -11.15 -9.54 4.72
CA PHE A 145 -12.40 -10.25 4.43
C PHE A 145 -12.65 -10.28 2.92
N ALA A 146 -12.73 -11.48 2.37
CA ALA A 146 -13.20 -11.67 1.00
C ALA A 146 -14.73 -11.57 0.96
N ARG A 147 -15.27 -10.86 -0.03
CA ARG A 147 -16.72 -10.76 -0.26
C ARG A 147 -17.07 -11.28 -1.64
N LEU A 148 -18.00 -12.23 -1.69
CA LEU A 148 -18.60 -12.65 -2.95
C LEU A 148 -19.41 -11.50 -3.55
N ALA A 149 -19.01 -11.04 -4.73
CA ALA A 149 -19.72 -9.98 -5.44
C ALA A 149 -21.14 -10.42 -5.86
N ARG A 150 -21.31 -11.70 -6.18
CA ARG A 150 -22.59 -12.30 -6.59
C ARG A 150 -22.77 -13.68 -5.94
N PRO A 151 -23.18 -13.75 -4.65
CA PRO A 151 -23.30 -15.01 -3.93
C PRO A 151 -24.20 -16.03 -4.65
N LYS A 152 -25.31 -15.57 -5.25
CA LYS A 152 -26.24 -16.41 -6.01
C LYS A 152 -25.65 -17.02 -7.28
N ALA A 153 -24.55 -16.48 -7.81
CA ALA A 153 -23.89 -16.99 -9.01
C ALA A 153 -22.64 -17.85 -8.70
N CYS A 154 -22.24 -17.94 -7.44
CA CYS A 154 -21.09 -18.74 -7.03
C CYS A 154 -21.42 -20.24 -7.10
N LEU A 155 -20.65 -21.01 -7.87
CA LEU A 155 -20.87 -22.45 -8.05
C LEU A 155 -20.72 -23.21 -6.72
N ALA A 156 -19.71 -22.84 -5.91
CA ALA A 156 -19.50 -23.36 -4.56
C ALA A 156 -20.75 -23.20 -3.67
N MET A 157 -21.33 -21.98 -3.65
CA MET A 157 -22.55 -21.69 -2.86
C MET A 157 -23.79 -22.44 -3.37
N GLN A 158 -23.80 -22.84 -4.64
CA GLN A 158 -24.88 -23.63 -5.23
C GLN A 158 -24.67 -25.14 -5.07
N GLY A 159 -23.52 -25.59 -4.54
CA GLY A 159 -23.15 -27.00 -4.47
C GLY A 159 -22.98 -27.63 -5.86
N LYS A 160 -22.42 -26.86 -6.82
CA LYS A 160 -22.21 -27.31 -8.19
C LYS A 160 -20.73 -27.47 -8.51
N GLY A 161 -20.42 -28.48 -9.32
CA GLY A 161 -19.12 -28.68 -9.93
C GLY A 161 -18.82 -27.73 -11.08
N PHE A 162 -17.60 -27.84 -11.60
CA PHE A 162 -17.14 -27.08 -12.76
C PHE A 162 -16.22 -27.94 -13.63
N LYS A 163 -16.49 -27.95 -14.94
CA LYS A 163 -15.65 -28.63 -15.93
C LYS A 163 -15.29 -27.67 -17.05
N GLY A 164 -14.00 -27.51 -17.31
CA GLY A 164 -13.45 -26.65 -18.37
C GLY A 164 -12.50 -25.58 -17.83
N GLN A 165 -12.39 -24.47 -18.56
CA GLN A 165 -11.42 -23.42 -18.27
C GLN A 165 -12.02 -22.34 -17.35
N ALA A 166 -11.44 -22.16 -16.16
CA ALA A 166 -11.99 -21.21 -15.16
C ALA A 166 -11.73 -19.74 -15.52
N ARG A 167 -10.67 -19.45 -16.30
CA ARG A 167 -10.24 -18.10 -16.66
C ARG A 167 -9.93 -18.00 -18.15
N GLY A 168 -10.29 -16.87 -18.76
CA GLY A 168 -9.96 -16.59 -20.16
C GLY A 168 -8.48 -16.21 -20.37
N PRO A 169 -8.05 -16.06 -21.63
CA PRO A 169 -6.65 -15.78 -21.99
C PRO A 169 -6.12 -14.44 -21.46
N ASP A 170 -7.00 -13.49 -21.14
CA ASP A 170 -6.61 -12.18 -20.59
C ASP A 170 -6.20 -12.25 -19.10
N TYR A 171 -6.39 -13.40 -18.43
CA TYR A 171 -6.05 -13.56 -17.02
C TYR A 171 -4.58 -14.00 -16.86
N GLN A 172 -3.78 -13.15 -16.22
CA GLN A 172 -2.33 -13.36 -16.07
C GLN A 172 -1.93 -14.05 -14.76
N GLY A 173 -2.90 -14.38 -13.89
CA GLY A 173 -2.62 -14.94 -12.58
C GLY A 173 -2.01 -16.35 -12.69
N LEU A 174 -1.04 -16.61 -11.83
CA LEU A 174 -0.32 -17.87 -11.77
C LEU A 174 -0.68 -18.60 -10.47
N LEU A 175 -0.82 -19.92 -10.53
CA LEU A 175 -1.11 -20.75 -9.36
C LEU A 175 -0.17 -21.96 -9.30
N ARG A 176 0.24 -22.32 -8.08
CA ARG A 176 0.98 -23.55 -7.79
C ARG A 176 -0.02 -24.63 -7.43
N TYR A 177 -0.13 -25.64 -8.28
CA TYR A 177 -1.02 -26.78 -8.04
C TYR A 177 -0.20 -27.88 -7.37
N GLU A 178 -0.55 -28.21 -6.13
CA GLU A 178 0.14 -29.25 -5.37
C GLU A 178 0.15 -30.60 -6.09
N GLU A 179 -0.94 -30.90 -6.81
CA GLU A 179 -1.12 -32.14 -7.57
C GLU A 179 -0.25 -32.24 -8.84
N ILE A 180 0.26 -31.11 -9.35
CA ILE A 180 1.04 -31.05 -10.60
C ILE A 180 2.51 -30.81 -10.28
N ASP A 181 2.78 -29.62 -9.74
CA ASP A 181 4.10 -29.17 -9.35
C ASP A 181 3.93 -28.00 -8.37
N ARG A 182 4.25 -28.27 -7.11
CA ARG A 182 4.17 -27.27 -6.04
C ARG A 182 5.16 -26.11 -6.23
N TRP A 183 6.26 -26.32 -6.95
CA TRP A 183 7.35 -25.35 -7.06
C TRP A 183 7.21 -24.46 -8.29
N ASN A 184 6.77 -25.04 -9.40
CA ASN A 184 6.61 -24.33 -10.67
C ASN A 184 5.15 -23.90 -10.88
N PRO A 185 4.86 -22.60 -10.82
CA PRO A 185 3.51 -22.12 -11.07
C PRO A 185 3.15 -22.24 -12.56
N ILE A 186 1.87 -22.47 -12.85
CA ILE A 186 1.32 -22.42 -14.21
C ILE A 186 0.25 -21.34 -14.31
N ALA A 187 -0.04 -20.89 -15.53
CA ALA A 187 -1.11 -19.93 -15.74
C ALA A 187 -2.48 -20.57 -15.49
N VAL A 188 -3.31 -19.91 -14.68
CA VAL A 188 -4.68 -20.39 -14.39
C VAL A 188 -5.54 -20.39 -15.66
N ALA A 189 -5.19 -19.57 -16.67
CA ALA A 189 -5.84 -19.56 -17.97
C ALA A 189 -5.56 -20.83 -18.82
N ASP A 190 -4.51 -21.58 -18.49
CA ASP A 190 -4.08 -22.77 -19.24
C ASP A 190 -4.41 -24.08 -18.50
N HIS A 191 -4.92 -24.00 -17.27
CA HIS A 191 -5.24 -25.17 -16.46
C HIS A 191 -6.75 -25.49 -16.46
N PRO A 192 -7.18 -26.61 -17.08
CA PRO A 192 -8.57 -27.02 -17.06
C PRO A 192 -8.92 -27.68 -15.73
N TYR A 193 -10.14 -27.43 -15.27
CA TYR A 193 -10.69 -28.04 -14.05
C TYR A 193 -11.73 -29.10 -14.42
N ASP A 194 -11.82 -30.15 -13.63
CA ASP A 194 -12.88 -31.16 -13.69
C ASP A 194 -13.25 -31.55 -12.26
N LEU A 195 -14.04 -30.68 -11.61
CA LEU A 195 -14.38 -30.79 -10.20
C LEU A 195 -15.86 -31.13 -10.05
N GLU A 196 -16.18 -32.14 -9.24
CA GLU A 196 -17.56 -32.48 -8.86
C GLU A 196 -18.22 -31.38 -8.02
N LEU A 197 -17.42 -30.70 -7.20
CA LEU A 197 -17.77 -29.52 -6.42
C LEU A 197 -16.70 -28.46 -6.62
N CYS A 198 -17.10 -27.22 -6.90
CA CYS A 198 -16.18 -26.10 -7.01
C CYS A 198 -15.87 -25.56 -5.61
N ASP A 199 -15.02 -26.26 -4.84
CA ASP A 199 -14.57 -25.87 -3.49
C ASP A 199 -13.22 -25.13 -3.46
#